data_AF-A0A6D2G6D7-F1
#
_entry.id   AF-A0A6D2G6D7-F1
#
_cell.length_a   1.000
_cell.length_b   1.000
_cell.length_c   1.000
_cell.angle_alpha   90.00
_cell.angle_beta   90.00
_cell.angle_gamma   90.00
#
_symmetry.space_group_name_H-M   'P 1'
#
loop_
_entity.id
_entity.type
_entity.pdbx_description
1 polymer ?
#
loop_
_entity_poly.entity_id
_entity_poly.type
_entity_poly.pdbx_seq_one_letter_code
_entity_poly.pdbx_strand_id
1 'polypeptide(L)'
;MPVIPPVVVDETADLPRAAQSIVKGASFDNNIICADEKVLIVVDSVADELMRLMEGQHAVKLTAAQAEQLQPVLLKNIDERGKGTVSRDWVGRDAGKIAAAIGLNVPQQTRLLFVETPASHPFAVTEMMMPVLPVVRVANVEEAIALAVQLEGGCHHTAGDALAQH
;
A
#
# COMPACT_ATOMS: atom_id res chain seq x y z
N MET A 1 -15.41 -2.14 -12.37
CA MET A 1 -15.03 -2.21 -10.94
C MET A 1 -13.71 -1.49 -10.81
N PRO A 2 -13.47 -0.74 -9.72
CA PRO A 2 -12.14 -0.21 -9.46
C PRO A 2 -11.14 -1.37 -9.35
N VAL A 3 -10.00 -1.24 -10.03
CA VAL A 3 -8.89 -2.21 -10.03
C VAL A 3 -7.94 -1.78 -8.92
N ILE A 4 -7.47 -2.73 -8.12
CA ILE A 4 -6.43 -2.51 -7.10
C ILE A 4 -5.14 -3.02 -7.72
N PRO A 5 -4.25 -2.18 -8.29
CA PRO A 5 -3.00 -2.66 -8.87
C PRO A 5 -2.09 -3.13 -7.74
N PRO A 6 -1.78 -4.45 -7.65
CA PRO A 6 -0.83 -4.95 -6.68
C PRO A 6 0.61 -4.78 -7.24
N VAL A 7 1.56 -4.62 -6.34
CA VAL A 7 2.99 -4.82 -6.62
C VAL A 7 3.44 -6.07 -5.92
N VAL A 8 4.10 -6.97 -6.63
CA VAL A 8 4.74 -8.14 -6.05
C VAL A 8 6.24 -7.90 -5.97
N VAL A 9 6.84 -8.17 -4.81
CA VAL A 9 8.29 -8.16 -4.60
C VAL A 9 8.73 -9.48 -3.99
N ASP A 10 9.62 -10.19 -4.69
CA ASP A 10 10.24 -11.43 -4.23
C ASP A 10 11.74 -11.23 -3.93
N GLU A 11 12.39 -12.30 -3.50
CA GLU A 11 13.81 -12.32 -3.15
C GLU A 11 14.78 -12.01 -4.30
N THR A 12 14.32 -12.00 -5.56
CA THR A 12 15.14 -11.72 -6.74
C THR A 12 15.20 -10.23 -7.10
N ALA A 13 14.38 -9.41 -6.45
CA ALA A 13 14.25 -7.99 -6.76
C ALA A 13 15.46 -7.14 -6.33
N ASP A 14 15.76 -6.09 -7.10
CA ASP A 14 16.63 -4.98 -6.69
C ASP A 14 15.89 -4.15 -5.63
N LEU A 15 16.01 -4.53 -4.35
CA LEU A 15 15.23 -3.93 -3.26
C LEU A 15 15.39 -2.40 -3.15
N PRO A 16 16.60 -1.81 -3.29
CA PRO A 16 16.74 -0.34 -3.29
C PRO A 16 15.94 0.33 -4.41
N ARG A 17 15.99 -0.23 -5.63
CA ARG A 17 15.21 0.29 -6.76
C ARG A 17 13.73 0.06 -6.58
N ALA A 18 13.32 -1.12 -6.10
CA ALA A 18 11.93 -1.45 -5.83
C ALA A 18 11.34 -0.49 -4.80
N ALA A 19 12.01 -0.27 -3.67
CA ALA A 19 11.58 0.68 -2.64
C ALA A 19 11.39 2.10 -3.20
N GLN A 20 12.35 2.59 -3.99
CA GLN A 20 12.24 3.90 -4.64
C GLN A 20 11.04 3.98 -5.60
N SER A 21 10.86 2.96 -6.45
CA SER A 21 9.75 2.91 -7.41
C SER A 21 8.39 2.85 -6.70
N ILE A 22 8.23 1.96 -5.72
CA ILE A 22 7.01 1.79 -4.94
C ILE A 22 6.62 3.08 -4.24
N VAL A 23 7.56 3.72 -3.52
CA VAL A 23 7.25 4.95 -2.80
C VAL A 23 6.91 6.08 -3.77
N LYS A 24 7.61 6.16 -4.91
CA LYS A 24 7.33 7.17 -5.93
C LYS A 24 5.96 6.97 -6.59
N GLY A 25 5.61 5.73 -6.93
CA GLY A 25 4.34 5.41 -7.58
C GLY A 25 3.14 5.50 -6.63
N ALA A 26 3.22 4.88 -5.46
CA ALA A 26 2.13 4.89 -4.48
C ALA A 26 1.86 6.27 -3.85
N SER A 27 2.81 7.21 -3.94
CA SER A 27 2.62 8.61 -3.53
C SER A 27 2.42 9.59 -4.69
N PHE A 28 2.43 9.11 -5.94
CA PHE A 28 2.18 9.95 -7.10
C PHE A 28 0.75 10.50 -7.05
N ASP A 29 0.59 11.81 -7.25
CA ASP A 29 -0.70 12.52 -7.18
C ASP A 29 -1.58 12.12 -5.97
N ASN A 30 -0.96 11.87 -4.81
CA ASN A 30 -1.62 11.40 -3.58
C ASN A 30 -2.47 10.13 -3.78
N ASN A 31 -2.02 9.22 -4.65
CA ASN A 31 -2.64 7.93 -4.99
C ASN A 31 -4.04 8.06 -5.65
N ILE A 32 -4.37 9.24 -6.20
CA ILE A 32 -5.69 9.49 -6.82
C ILE A 32 -5.84 8.72 -8.14
N ILE A 33 -4.74 8.40 -8.83
CA ILE A 33 -4.79 7.83 -10.17
C ILE A 33 -5.01 6.32 -10.06
N CYS A 34 -5.95 5.81 -10.87
CA CYS A 34 -6.31 4.38 -10.86
C CYS A 34 -5.13 3.44 -11.17
N ALA A 35 -4.10 3.93 -11.88
CA ALA A 35 -2.89 3.18 -12.20
C ALA A 35 -1.86 3.14 -11.06
N ASP A 36 -1.98 3.98 -10.03
CA ASP A 36 -1.04 3.99 -8.91
C ASP A 36 -1.13 2.69 -8.13
N GLU A 37 -0.02 2.26 -7.52
CA GLU A 37 0.02 1.01 -6.78
C GLU A 37 -0.79 1.13 -5.48
N LYS A 38 -1.62 0.13 -5.20
CA LYS A 38 -2.63 0.20 -4.13
C LYS A 38 -2.45 -0.85 -3.05
N VAL A 39 -1.70 -1.91 -3.33
CA VAL A 39 -1.27 -2.91 -2.34
C VAL A 39 0.13 -3.38 -2.69
N LEU A 40 1.01 -3.45 -1.71
CA LEU A 40 2.30 -4.12 -1.83
C LEU A 40 2.19 -5.53 -1.27
N ILE A 41 2.52 -6.54 -2.07
CA ILE A 41 2.66 -7.93 -1.66
C ILE A 41 4.15 -8.27 -1.69
N VAL A 42 4.69 -8.77 -0.58
CA VAL A 42 6.13 -9.01 -0.45
C VAL A 42 6.43 -10.34 0.20
N VAL A 43 7.40 -11.08 -0.34
CA VAL A 43 7.87 -12.34 0.24
C VAL A 43 8.58 -12.07 1.57
N ASP A 44 8.28 -12.88 2.57
CA ASP A 44 8.76 -12.76 3.95
C ASP A 44 10.28 -12.54 4.05
N SER A 45 11.05 -13.26 3.24
CA SER A 45 12.52 -13.23 3.21
C SER A 45 13.11 -11.83 2.94
N VAL A 46 12.37 -10.93 2.28
CA VAL A 46 12.82 -9.58 1.91
C VAL A 46 11.96 -8.45 2.46
N ALA A 47 10.84 -8.76 3.11
CA ALA A 47 9.85 -7.76 3.54
C ALA A 47 10.42 -6.72 4.53
N ASP A 48 11.22 -7.16 5.52
CA ASP A 48 11.80 -6.25 6.51
C ASP A 48 12.80 -5.27 5.88
N GLU A 49 13.67 -5.76 5.01
CA GLU A 49 14.66 -4.93 4.33
C GLU A 49 13.99 -3.97 3.34
N LEU A 50 12.98 -4.44 2.59
CA LEU A 50 12.21 -3.58 1.70
C LEU A 50 11.53 -2.44 2.46
N MET A 51 10.84 -2.73 3.57
CA MET A 51 10.19 -1.71 4.39
C MET A 51 11.20 -0.70 4.96
N ARG A 52 12.36 -1.17 5.42
CA ARG A 52 13.45 -0.30 5.90
C ARG A 52 13.95 0.63 4.78
N LEU A 53 14.08 0.11 3.56
CA LEU A 53 14.50 0.90 2.40
C LEU A 53 13.43 1.93 1.99
N MET A 54 12.14 1.58 2.09
CA MET A 54 11.02 2.49 1.85
C MET A 54 11.03 3.67 2.82
N GLU A 55 11.34 3.45 4.10
CA GLU A 55 11.50 4.53 5.08
C GLU A 55 12.61 5.51 4.68
N GLY A 56 13.68 5.01 4.06
CA GLY A 56 14.74 5.81 3.45
C GLY A 56 14.29 6.66 2.25
N GLN A 57 13.11 6.40 1.67
CA GLN A 57 12.53 7.11 0.53
C GLN A 57 11.38 8.05 0.94
N HIS A 58 11.33 8.49 2.20
CA HIS A 58 10.29 9.36 2.77
C HIS A 58 8.91 8.70 2.92
N ALA A 59 8.89 7.39 3.09
CA ALA A 59 7.73 6.67 3.61
C ALA A 59 7.81 6.56 5.14
N VAL A 60 6.68 6.40 5.82
CA VAL A 60 6.62 6.17 7.26
C VAL A 60 5.83 4.91 7.54
N LYS A 61 6.44 3.96 8.27
CA LYS A 61 5.76 2.75 8.75
C LYS A 61 4.81 3.11 9.89
N LEU A 62 3.54 2.80 9.73
CA LEU A 62 2.54 2.85 10.80
C LEU A 62 2.57 1.53 11.58
N THR A 63 2.30 1.62 12.87
CA THR A 63 1.94 0.47 13.70
C THR A 63 0.51 0.03 13.40
N ALA A 64 0.17 -1.22 13.73
CA ALA A 64 -1.19 -1.73 13.65
C ALA A 64 -2.19 -0.84 14.42
N ALA A 65 -1.82 -0.39 15.62
CA ALA A 65 -2.65 0.49 16.43
C ALA A 65 -2.91 1.87 15.78
N GLN A 66 -1.93 2.44 15.07
CA GLN A 66 -2.11 3.69 14.34
C GLN A 66 -3.01 3.48 13.11
N ALA A 67 -2.89 2.35 12.42
CA ALA A 67 -3.79 2.01 11.32
C ALA A 67 -5.24 1.81 11.81
N GLU A 68 -5.44 1.17 12.96
CA GLU A 68 -6.76 1.03 13.59
C GLU A 68 -7.39 2.39 13.94
N GLN A 69 -6.57 3.35 14.41
CA GLN A 69 -7.04 4.72 14.66
C GLN A 69 -7.39 5.47 13.37
N LEU A 70 -6.63 5.26 12.29
CA LEU A 70 -6.89 5.89 11.00
C LEU A 70 -8.08 5.28 10.26
N GLN A 71 -8.33 3.98 10.41
CA GLN A 71 -9.37 3.28 9.68
C GLN A 71 -10.75 3.99 9.73
N PRO A 72 -11.32 4.33 10.90
CA PRO A 72 -12.62 5.01 10.97
C PRO A 72 -12.59 6.47 10.48
N VAL A 73 -11.40 7.08 10.35
CA VAL A 73 -11.21 8.43 9.79
C VAL A 73 -11.30 8.38 8.27
N LEU A 74 -10.63 7.39 7.67
CA LEU A 74 -10.46 7.27 6.23
C LEU A 74 -11.56 6.44 5.55
N LEU A 75 -12.17 5.48 6.26
CA LEU A 75 -13.18 4.57 5.73
C LEU A 75 -14.47 4.60 6.56
N LYS A 76 -15.61 4.46 5.86
CA LYS A 76 -16.97 4.36 6.43
C LYS A 76 -17.67 3.13 5.83
N ASN A 77 -18.75 2.67 6.46
CA ASN A 77 -19.62 1.60 5.93
C ASN A 77 -18.84 0.34 5.49
N ILE A 78 -17.96 -0.16 6.36
CA ILE A 78 -17.18 -1.38 6.09
C ILE A 78 -18.13 -2.58 6.08
N ASP A 79 -18.14 -3.34 4.99
CA ASP A 79 -18.96 -4.55 4.85
C ASP A 79 -18.31 -5.80 5.46
N GLU A 80 -19.01 -6.94 5.39
CA GLU A 80 -18.54 -8.23 5.91
C GLU A 80 -17.25 -8.74 5.26
N ARG A 81 -16.87 -8.20 4.09
CA ARG A 81 -15.65 -8.53 3.36
C ARG A 81 -14.52 -7.54 3.63
N GLY A 82 -14.72 -6.61 4.56
CA GLY A 82 -13.76 -5.57 4.91
C GLY A 82 -13.77 -4.38 3.95
N LYS A 83 -14.61 -4.37 2.91
CA LYS A 83 -14.62 -3.29 1.93
C LYS A 83 -15.37 -2.08 2.48
N GLY A 84 -14.70 -0.93 2.48
CA GLY A 84 -15.26 0.33 2.96
C GLY A 84 -15.61 1.32 1.84
N THR A 85 -16.29 2.39 2.23
CA THR A 85 -16.45 3.61 1.45
C THR A 85 -15.42 4.64 1.91
N VAL A 86 -14.60 5.14 0.99
CA VAL A 86 -13.61 6.19 1.31
C VAL A 86 -14.28 7.49 1.77
N SER A 87 -13.68 8.11 2.78
CA SER A 87 -14.10 9.43 3.25
C SER A 87 -13.61 10.51 2.29
N ARG A 88 -14.56 11.21 1.64
CA ARG A 88 -14.27 12.25 0.66
C ARG A 88 -13.42 13.40 1.19
N ASP A 89 -13.47 13.66 2.49
CA ASP A 89 -12.68 14.72 3.13
C ASP A 89 -11.16 14.44 3.07
N TRP A 90 -10.80 13.16 2.92
CA TRP A 90 -9.44 12.65 2.97
C TRP A 90 -8.87 12.21 1.63
N VAL A 91 -9.71 12.03 0.60
CA VAL A 91 -9.25 11.69 -0.76
C VAL A 91 -8.26 12.74 -1.24
N GLY A 92 -7.10 12.28 -1.73
CA GLY A 92 -6.05 13.16 -2.26
C GLY A 92 -5.35 14.04 -1.24
N ARG A 93 -5.50 13.79 0.07
CA ARG A 93 -4.77 14.52 1.12
C ARG A 93 -3.35 13.97 1.29
N ASP A 94 -2.43 14.87 1.63
CA ASP A 94 -1.03 14.53 1.87
C ASP A 94 -0.87 13.58 3.08
N ALA A 95 0.13 12.69 3.01
CA ALA A 95 0.44 11.72 4.07
C ALA A 95 0.59 12.36 5.47
N GLY A 96 1.23 13.53 5.55
CA GLY A 96 1.37 14.26 6.82
C GLY A 96 0.04 14.74 7.41
N LYS A 97 -0.93 15.14 6.58
CA LYS A 97 -2.28 15.53 7.04
C LYS A 97 -3.05 14.32 7.56
N ILE A 98 -2.91 13.19 6.87
CA ILE A 98 -3.54 11.92 7.28
C ILE A 98 -2.96 11.49 8.63
N ALA A 99 -1.65 11.47 8.80
CA ALA A 99 -1.01 11.14 10.08
C ALA A 99 -1.46 12.08 11.22
N ALA A 100 -1.52 13.39 10.96
CA ALA A 100 -1.97 14.37 11.94
C ALA A 100 -3.43 14.15 12.42
N ALA A 101 -4.27 13.46 11.64
CA ALA A 101 -5.65 13.16 12.01
C ALA A 101 -5.76 12.29 13.27
N ILE A 102 -4.72 11.51 13.58
CA ILE A 102 -4.60 10.69 14.79
C ILE A 102 -3.56 11.24 15.77
N GLY A 103 -3.12 12.49 15.58
CA GLY A 103 -2.09 13.11 16.40
C GLY A 103 -0.67 12.59 16.16
N LEU A 104 -0.42 11.87 15.06
CA LEU A 104 0.91 11.40 14.68
C LEU A 104 1.68 12.49 13.93
N ASN A 105 2.82 12.90 14.49
CA ASN A 105 3.75 13.80 13.81
C ASN A 105 4.74 12.99 12.97
N VAL A 106 4.82 13.31 11.68
CA VAL A 106 5.76 12.71 10.72
C VAL A 106 6.65 13.79 10.11
N PRO A 107 7.84 13.45 9.56
CA PRO A 107 8.67 14.42 8.84
C PRO A 107 7.91 15.16 7.75
N GLN A 108 8.20 16.45 7.54
CA GLN A 108 7.48 17.29 6.57
C GLN A 108 7.57 16.76 5.14
N GLN A 109 8.68 16.09 4.81
CA GLN A 109 8.94 15.48 3.51
C GLN A 109 8.22 14.14 3.29
N THR A 110 7.46 13.64 4.27
CA THR A 110 6.75 12.35 4.18
C THR A 110 5.76 12.36 3.02
N ARG A 111 5.90 11.38 2.12
CA ARG A 111 5.06 11.25 0.92
C ARG A 111 4.10 10.07 0.98
N LEU A 112 4.43 9.06 1.78
CA LEU A 112 3.65 7.83 1.88
C LEU A 112 3.58 7.35 3.33
N LEU A 113 2.39 6.96 3.78
CA LEU A 113 2.23 6.12 4.97
C LEU A 113 2.10 4.68 4.50
N PHE A 114 2.72 3.73 5.19
CA PHE A 114 2.50 2.32 4.90
C PHE A 114 2.30 1.51 6.17
N VAL A 115 1.58 0.40 6.07
CA VAL A 115 1.30 -0.46 7.21
C VAL A 115 1.30 -1.92 6.79
N GLU A 116 1.90 -2.76 7.61
CA GLU A 116 1.84 -4.21 7.43
C GLU A 116 0.47 -4.73 7.89
N THR A 117 -0.25 -5.42 7.00
CA THR A 117 -1.64 -5.85 7.23
C THR A 117 -1.91 -7.21 6.62
N PRO A 118 -2.90 -7.98 7.14
CA PRO A 118 -3.43 -9.12 6.40
C PRO A 118 -4.11 -8.67 5.10
N ALA A 119 -4.19 -9.54 4.10
CA ALA A 119 -4.85 -9.28 2.81
C ALA A 119 -6.33 -8.88 2.94
N SER A 120 -6.99 -9.25 4.03
CA SER A 120 -8.39 -8.93 4.34
C SER A 120 -8.59 -7.57 5.01
N HIS A 121 -7.51 -6.85 5.34
CA HIS A 121 -7.61 -5.58 6.03
C HIS A 121 -8.34 -4.54 5.15
N PRO A 122 -9.19 -3.66 5.71
CA PRO A 122 -9.95 -2.68 4.94
C PRO A 122 -9.11 -1.79 4.01
N PHE A 123 -7.89 -1.43 4.41
CA PHE A 123 -6.95 -0.71 3.55
C PHE A 123 -6.47 -1.52 2.34
N ALA A 124 -6.38 -2.85 2.44
CA ALA A 124 -5.94 -3.73 1.36
C ALA A 124 -7.06 -4.06 0.35
N VAL A 125 -8.32 -4.08 0.80
CA VAL A 125 -9.47 -4.46 -0.06
C VAL A 125 -10.28 -3.26 -0.55
N THR A 126 -9.92 -2.05 -0.13
CA THR A 126 -10.56 -0.80 -0.54
C THR A 126 -9.58 0.07 -1.32
N GLU A 127 -10.00 0.57 -2.48
CA GLU A 127 -9.24 1.59 -3.21
C GLU A 127 -9.25 2.90 -2.40
N MET A 128 -8.12 3.21 -1.75
CA MET A 128 -8.05 4.31 -0.77
C MET A 128 -8.02 5.70 -1.41
N MET A 129 -7.44 5.85 -2.60
CA MET A 129 -7.22 7.16 -3.27
C MET A 129 -6.51 8.18 -2.37
N MET A 130 -5.57 7.68 -1.56
CA MET A 130 -4.83 8.38 -0.51
C MET A 130 -3.44 7.75 -0.40
N PRO A 131 -2.40 8.48 0.02
CA PRO A 131 -1.04 7.95 0.18
C PRO A 131 -0.91 7.07 1.44
N VAL A 132 -1.69 5.99 1.50
CA VAL A 132 -1.68 4.95 2.53
C VAL A 132 -1.57 3.59 1.85
N LEU A 133 -0.40 2.96 1.94
CA LEU A 133 -0.09 1.70 1.28
C LEU A 133 -0.14 0.53 2.26
N PRO A 134 -1.10 -0.40 2.15
CA PRO A 134 -1.04 -1.68 2.85
C PRO A 134 0.08 -2.55 2.27
N VAL A 135 0.81 -3.22 3.16
CA VAL A 135 1.86 -4.18 2.86
C VAL A 135 1.41 -5.54 3.36
N VAL A 136 1.23 -6.50 2.45
CA VAL A 136 0.86 -7.87 2.75
C VAL A 136 2.09 -8.75 2.59
N ARG A 137 2.54 -9.31 3.70
CA ARG A 137 3.62 -10.28 3.72
C ARG A 137 3.10 -11.68 3.39
N VAL A 138 3.80 -12.41 2.53
CA VAL A 138 3.48 -13.80 2.14
C VAL A 138 4.70 -14.70 2.26
N ALA A 139 4.51 -16.02 2.35
CA ALA A 139 5.63 -16.92 2.63
C ALA A 139 6.54 -17.14 1.42
N ASN A 140 6.01 -17.04 0.20
CA ASN A 140 6.72 -17.36 -1.04
C ASN A 140 6.07 -16.66 -2.25
N VAL A 141 6.74 -16.74 -3.40
CA VAL A 141 6.31 -16.10 -4.65
C VAL A 141 4.99 -16.68 -5.18
N GLU A 142 4.72 -17.97 -4.98
CA GLU A 142 3.48 -18.61 -5.41
C GLU A 142 2.27 -18.00 -4.69
N GLU A 143 2.37 -17.81 -3.37
CA GLU A 143 1.36 -17.10 -2.59
C GLU A 143 1.22 -15.64 -3.03
N ALA A 144 2.34 -14.98 -3.36
CA ALA A 144 2.33 -13.60 -3.83
C ALA A 144 1.51 -13.45 -5.12
N ILE A 145 1.77 -14.31 -6.10
CA ILE A 145 1.08 -14.33 -7.40
C ILE A 145 -0.41 -14.68 -7.21
N ALA A 146 -0.72 -15.71 -6.41
CA ALA A 146 -2.10 -16.10 -6.15
C ALA A 146 -2.90 -14.95 -5.53
N LEU A 147 -2.30 -14.24 -4.57
CA LEU A 147 -2.92 -13.08 -3.93
C LEU A 147 -3.05 -11.89 -4.87
N ALA A 148 -2.05 -11.61 -5.72
CA ALA A 148 -2.10 -10.54 -6.71
C ALA A 148 -3.30 -10.72 -7.66
N VAL A 149 -3.49 -11.94 -8.19
CA VAL A 149 -4.63 -12.27 -9.06
C VAL A 149 -5.97 -12.08 -8.33
N GLN A 150 -6.04 -12.45 -7.05
CA GLN A 150 -7.24 -12.27 -6.23
C GLN A 150 -7.57 -10.78 -6.04
N LEU A 151 -6.57 -9.93 -5.78
CA LEU A 151 -6.76 -8.51 -5.51
C LEU A 151 -7.02 -7.69 -6.78
N GLU A 152 -6.43 -8.05 -7.92
CA GLU A 152 -6.70 -7.43 -9.22
C GLU A 152 -8.14 -7.68 -9.71
N GLY A 153 -8.80 -8.72 -9.18
CA GLY A 153 -10.17 -9.09 -9.55
C GLY A 153 -10.30 -9.68 -10.96
N GLY A 154 -9.19 -10.23 -11.50
CA GLY A 154 -9.15 -10.89 -12.82
C GLY A 154 -9.26 -9.95 -14.02
N CYS A 155 -9.10 -8.64 -13.83
CA CYS A 155 -9.04 -7.66 -14.92
C CYS A 155 -7.58 -7.41 -15.29
N HIS A 156 -7.09 -7.94 -16.42
CA HIS A 156 -5.72 -7.84 -16.97
C HIS A 156 -5.21 -6.39 -17.20
N HIS A 157 -5.26 -5.53 -16.20
CA HIS A 157 -4.81 -4.15 -16.23
C HIS A 157 -3.57 -4.05 -15.34
N THR A 158 -2.42 -4.21 -15.99
CA THR A 158 -1.07 -3.90 -15.49
C THR A 158 -0.82 -4.30 -14.03
N ALA A 159 -0.59 -5.60 -13.79
CA ALA A 159 0.28 -5.99 -12.69
C ALA A 159 1.69 -5.45 -13.01
N GLY A 160 2.17 -4.50 -12.22
CA GLY A 160 3.53 -4.00 -12.32
C GLY A 160 4.49 -5.05 -11.77
N ASP A 161 4.87 -6.02 -12.62
CA ASP A 161 5.99 -6.91 -12.31
C ASP A 161 7.27 -6.07 -12.30
N ALA A 162 7.84 -5.84 -11.11
CA ALA A 162 9.23 -5.39 -10.99
C ALA A 162 10.21 -6.54 -11.29
N LEU A 163 9.88 -7.41 -12.25
CA LEU A 163 10.75 -8.45 -12.76
C LEU A 163 11.90 -7.79 -13.51
N ALA A 164 13.11 -8.14 -13.10
CA ALA A 164 14.34 -7.68 -13.70
C ALA A 164 14.34 -7.87 -15.22
N GLN A 165 14.32 -6.76 -15.97
CA GLN A 165 14.89 -6.76 -17.31
C GLN A 165 16.41 -6.65 -17.16
N HIS A 166 17.10 -7.70 -17.63
CA HIS A 166 18.54 -7.72 -17.84
C HIS A 166 19.02 -6.59 -18.76
#